data_AF-A0A1R4GKN8-F1
#
_entry.id   AF-A0A1R4GKN8-F1
#
_cell.length_a   1.000
_cell.length_b   1.000
_cell.length_c   1.000
_cell.angle_alpha   90.00
_cell.angle_beta   90.00
_cell.angle_gamma   90.00
#
_symmetry.space_group_name_H-M   'P 1'
#
loop_
_entity.id
_entity.type
_entity.pdbx_description
1 polymer ?
#
loop_
_entity_poly.entity_id
_entity_poly.type
_entity_poly.pdbx_seq_one_letter_code
_entity_poly.pdbx_strand_id
1 'polypeptide(L)'
;MQYLLVFVGVLLIGATIFFTVGTRRGLAGSEPARTDGILGLTEPVPSLPPVLLPDRPGPQDIARMRLGVGLRGYRCDQVDEVIGVLSEEIGRLQEELDATRQGPVISATGQSPE
;
A
#
# COMPACT_ATOMS: atom_id res chain seq x y z
N MET A 1 -41.76 -15.87 20.11
CA MET A 1 -41.23 -14.89 21.09
C MET A 1 -39.75 -15.11 21.39
N GLN A 2 -39.33 -16.31 21.82
CA GLN A 2 -37.92 -16.61 22.12
C GLN A 2 -36.95 -16.44 20.94
N TYR A 3 -37.32 -16.89 19.74
CA TYR A 3 -36.47 -16.75 18.55
C TYR A 3 -36.22 -15.28 18.15
N LEU A 4 -37.21 -14.40 18.39
CA LEU A 4 -37.09 -12.97 18.13
C LEU A 4 -36.08 -12.34 19.10
N LEU A 5 -36.14 -12.72 20.38
CA LEU A 5 -35.17 -12.27 21.40
C LEU A 5 -33.74 -12.73 21.09
N VAL A 6 -33.56 -13.97 20.62
CA VAL A 6 -32.23 -14.49 20.21
C VAL A 6 -31.71 -13.75 18.98
N PHE A 7 -32.56 -13.51 17.98
CA PHE A 7 -32.18 -12.78 16.77
C PHE A 7 -31.74 -11.34 17.10
N VAL A 8 -32.51 -10.64 17.95
CA VAL A 8 -32.16 -9.29 18.41
C VAL A 8 -30.87 -9.29 19.24
N GLY A 9 -30.66 -10.31 20.08
CA GLY A 9 -29.42 -10.45 20.85
C GLY A 9 -28.18 -10.61 19.98
N VAL A 10 -28.22 -11.50 18.99
CA VAL A 10 -27.11 -11.71 18.04
C VAL A 10 -26.87 -10.46 17.20
N LEU A 11 -27.94 -9.80 16.74
CA LEU A 11 -27.83 -8.56 15.96
C LEU A 11 -27.22 -7.42 16.79
N LEU A 12 -27.57 -7.31 18.07
CA LEU A 12 -26.96 -6.34 18.99
C LEU A 12 -25.48 -6.62 19.24
N ILE A 13 -25.09 -7.88 19.44
CA ILE A 13 -23.69 -8.25 19.64
C ILE A 13 -22.87 -7.94 18.37
N GLY A 14 -23.38 -8.34 17.21
CA GLY A 14 -22.75 -8.05 15.92
C GLY A 14 -22.63 -6.54 15.66
N ALA A 15 -23.69 -5.78 15.93
CA ALA A 15 -23.68 -4.32 15.81
C ALA A 15 -22.69 -3.67 16.78
N THR A 16 -22.57 -4.17 18.01
CA THR A 16 -21.64 -3.62 19.02
C THR A 16 -20.18 -3.86 18.61
N ILE A 17 -19.85 -5.05 18.11
CA ILE A 17 -18.51 -5.36 17.60
C ILE A 17 -18.21 -4.56 16.33
N PHE A 18 -19.17 -4.47 15.41
CA PHE A 18 -19.02 -3.70 14.19
C PHE A 18 -18.85 -2.21 14.47
N PHE A 19 -19.62 -1.66 15.41
CA PHE A 19 -19.54 -0.25 15.77
C PHE A 19 -18.23 0.06 16.51
N THR A 20 -17.74 -0.83 17.37
CA THR A 20 -16.46 -0.63 18.09
C THR A 20 -15.22 -0.75 17.20
N VAL A 21 -15.28 -1.52 16.12
CA VAL A 21 -14.19 -1.64 15.13
C VAL A 21 -14.32 -0.57 14.03
N GLY A 22 -15.55 -0.28 13.58
CA GLY A 22 -15.85 0.67 12.50
C GLY A 22 -15.68 2.14 12.88
N THR A 23 -16.01 2.53 14.11
CA THR A 23 -15.86 3.95 14.54
C THR A 23 -14.42 4.36 14.80
N ARG A 24 -13.51 3.42 15.06
CA ARG A 24 -12.07 3.70 15.22
C ARG A 24 -11.37 4.08 13.91
N ARG A 25 -12.01 3.85 12.75
CA ARG A 25 -11.46 4.19 11.43
C ARG A 25 -11.89 5.56 10.90
N GLY A 26 -12.82 6.25 11.57
CA GLY A 26 -13.39 7.51 11.08
C GLY A 26 -13.23 8.75 11.97
N LEU A 27 -12.79 8.61 13.24
CA LEU A 27 -12.75 9.74 14.20
C LEU A 27 -11.45 9.83 15.03
N ALA A 28 -10.38 9.11 14.68
CA ALA A 28 -9.09 9.22 15.37
C ALA A 28 -8.23 10.36 14.78
N GLY A 29 -8.75 11.57 14.83
CA GLY A 29 -7.94 12.79 14.91
C GLY A 29 -7.83 13.19 16.37
N SER A 30 -6.62 13.51 16.83
CA SER A 30 -6.24 14.02 18.16
C SER A 30 -6.20 13.03 19.33
N GLU A 31 -5.03 12.42 19.52
CA GLU A 31 -4.09 12.68 20.65
C GLU A 31 -3.18 11.45 20.84
N PRO A 32 -1.84 11.57 20.73
CA PRO A 32 -0.96 10.49 21.09
C PRO A 32 -0.87 10.43 22.63
N ALA A 33 -1.36 9.34 23.20
CA ALA A 33 -0.98 8.95 24.55
C ALA A 33 0.55 8.88 24.61
N ARG A 34 1.14 9.88 25.27
CA ARG A 34 2.55 9.97 25.61
C ARG A 34 2.95 8.72 26.39
N THR A 35 3.41 7.71 25.68
CA THR A 35 4.11 6.57 26.26
C THR A 35 5.58 6.95 26.29
N ASP A 36 5.92 7.76 27.30
CA ASP A 36 7.31 7.87 27.76
C ASP A 36 7.74 6.49 28.27
N GLY A 37 8.72 5.90 27.59
CA GLY A 37 9.61 4.89 28.15
C GLY A 37 9.08 3.45 28.24
N ILE A 38 9.29 2.66 27.17
CA ILE A 38 9.75 1.28 27.33
C ILE A 38 11.12 1.18 26.67
N LEU A 39 12.14 1.48 27.48
CA LEU A 39 13.52 1.03 27.27
C LEU A 39 13.48 -0.50 27.17
N GLY A 40 13.77 -1.08 26.00
CA GLY A 40 13.92 -2.54 25.87
C GLY A 40 13.31 -3.20 24.64
N LEU A 41 12.66 -2.45 23.74
CA LEU A 41 12.26 -3.00 22.45
C LEU A 41 13.48 -2.99 21.53
N THR A 42 14.24 -4.09 21.55
CA THR A 42 15.15 -4.42 20.43
C THR A 42 14.36 -4.27 19.15
N GLU A 43 14.81 -3.38 18.28
CA GLU A 43 14.23 -3.17 16.96
C GLU A 43 14.15 -4.53 16.28
N PRO A 44 12.94 -5.04 15.94
CA PRO A 44 12.78 -6.35 15.33
C PRO A 44 13.63 -6.38 14.06
N VAL A 45 14.78 -7.07 14.11
CA VAL A 45 15.69 -7.17 12.97
C VAL A 45 14.91 -7.85 11.85
N PRO A 46 14.66 -7.18 10.71
CA PRO A 46 14.00 -7.80 9.58
C PRO A 46 14.84 -9.01 9.17
N SER A 47 14.31 -10.22 9.34
CA SER A 47 15.03 -11.46 9.05
C SER A 47 15.26 -11.69 7.56
N LEU A 48 14.67 -10.84 6.70
CA LEU A 48 14.84 -10.87 5.26
C LEU A 48 15.77 -9.74 4.80
N PRO A 49 16.73 -10.03 3.92
CA PRO A 49 17.55 -9.00 3.30
C PRO A 49 16.63 -8.02 2.56
N PRO A 50 16.87 -6.70 2.66
CA PRO A 50 16.06 -5.71 1.97
C PRO A 50 16.16 -5.95 0.47
N VAL A 51 15.04 -6.32 -0.16
CA VAL A 51 14.95 -6.44 -1.61
C VAL A 51 14.86 -5.03 -2.16
N LEU A 52 16.00 -4.51 -2.62
CA LEU A 52 16.08 -3.20 -3.25
C LEU A 52 15.46 -3.26 -4.65
N LEU A 53 14.87 -2.15 -5.06
CA LEU A 53 14.36 -1.98 -6.41
C LEU A 53 15.54 -1.88 -7.42
N PRO A 54 15.38 -2.42 -8.64
CA PRO A 54 16.33 -2.21 -9.72
C PRO A 54 16.31 -0.76 -10.22
N ASP A 55 17.28 -0.35 -11.03
CA ASP A 55 17.41 1.03 -11.55
C ASP A 55 16.18 1.53 -12.30
N ARG A 56 15.40 0.61 -12.91
CA ARG A 56 14.14 0.89 -13.58
C ARG A 56 13.07 -0.08 -13.08
N PRO A 57 12.38 0.22 -11.96
CA PRO A 57 11.41 -0.68 -11.38
C PRO A 57 10.13 -0.74 -12.22
N GLY A 58 9.64 -1.96 -12.47
CA GLY A 58 8.28 -2.19 -12.95
C GLY A 58 7.28 -2.33 -11.79
N PRO A 59 5.97 -2.29 -12.08
CA PRO A 59 4.92 -2.53 -11.08
C PRO A 59 5.10 -3.85 -10.30
N GLN A 60 5.58 -4.88 -10.99
CA GLN A 60 5.82 -6.19 -10.37
C GLN A 60 7.01 -6.19 -9.40
N ASP A 61 8.00 -5.34 -9.62
CA ASP A 61 9.18 -5.24 -8.75
C ASP A 61 8.81 -4.50 -7.46
N ILE A 62 7.96 -3.46 -7.58
CA ILE A 62 7.41 -2.72 -6.46
C ILE A 62 6.57 -3.64 -5.56
N ALA A 63 5.74 -4.51 -6.13
CA ALA A 63 4.94 -5.48 -5.37
C ALA A 63 5.77 -6.52 -4.59
N ARG A 64 6.99 -6.83 -5.06
CA ARG A 64 7.91 -7.78 -4.43
C ARG A 64 8.81 -7.15 -3.38
N MET A 65 8.93 -5.83 -3.37
CA MET A 65 9.74 -5.09 -2.39
C MET A 65 9.26 -5.37 -0.96
N ARG A 66 10.19 -5.44 -0.01
CA ARG A 66 9.90 -5.60 1.42
C ARG A 66 10.59 -4.50 2.20
N LEU A 67 9.78 -3.63 2.80
CA LEU A 67 10.24 -2.55 3.65
C LEU A 67 10.47 -3.08 5.07
N GLY A 68 11.60 -2.72 5.66
CA GLY A 68 11.88 -3.02 7.07
C GLY A 68 10.96 -2.20 7.99
N VAL A 69 10.62 -2.77 9.14
CA VAL A 69 9.85 -2.09 10.18
C VAL A 69 10.82 -1.44 11.17
N GLY A 70 10.69 -0.13 11.39
CA GLY A 70 11.49 0.62 12.35
C GLY A 70 10.68 1.16 13.53
N LEU A 71 11.33 1.41 14.67
CA LEU A 71 10.75 1.95 15.91
C LEU A 71 10.09 3.34 15.72
N ARG A 72 10.48 4.06 14.67
CA ARG A 72 9.87 5.33 14.23
C ARG A 72 9.60 5.33 12.73
N GLY A 73 8.91 4.30 12.25
CA GLY A 73 8.50 4.18 10.85
C GLY A 73 7.20 4.93 10.53
N TYR A 74 6.96 5.15 9.23
CA TYR A 74 5.65 5.51 8.73
C TYR A 74 4.64 4.38 8.98
N ARG A 75 3.34 4.71 9.00
CA ARG A 75 2.30 3.69 9.21
C ARG A 75 2.24 2.77 7.99
N CYS A 76 2.26 1.46 8.22
CA CYS A 76 2.28 0.45 7.17
C CYS A 76 1.12 0.60 6.19
N ASP A 77 -0.11 0.80 6.69
CA ASP A 77 -1.31 0.97 5.86
C ASP A 77 -1.22 2.18 4.92
N GLN A 78 -0.66 3.29 5.40
CA GLN A 78 -0.49 4.50 4.59
C GLN A 78 0.60 4.33 3.54
N VAL A 79 1.71 3.68 3.91
CA VAL A 79 2.80 3.38 2.98
C VAL A 79 2.32 2.41 1.90
N ASP A 80 1.56 1.38 2.28
CA ASP A 80 1.00 0.39 1.36
C ASP A 80 0.02 1.06 0.36
N GLU A 81 -0.83 1.97 0.84
CA GLU A 81 -1.75 2.73 -0.02
C GLU A 81 -0.99 3.61 -1.02
N VAL A 82 -0.02 4.40 -0.54
CA VAL A 82 0.79 5.28 -1.40
C VAL A 82 1.58 4.46 -2.43
N ILE A 83 2.17 3.35 -2.03
CA ILE A 83 2.89 2.45 -2.93
C ILE A 83 1.95 1.86 -3.98
N GLY A 84 0.72 1.49 -3.59
CA GLY A 84 -0.30 0.99 -4.50
C GLY A 84 -0.62 2.01 -5.60
N VAL A 85 -0.95 3.25 -5.20
CA VAL A 85 -1.26 4.34 -6.13
C VAL A 85 -0.08 4.65 -7.07
N LEU A 86 1.13 4.73 -6.51
CA LEU A 86 2.33 4.99 -7.31
C LEU A 86 2.66 3.85 -8.27
N SER A 87 2.45 2.60 -7.87
CA SER A 87 2.68 1.43 -8.72
C SER A 87 1.72 1.42 -9.91
N GLU A 88 0.47 1.81 -9.72
CA GLU A 88 -0.52 1.91 -10.80
C GLU A 88 -0.14 3.00 -11.80
N GLU A 89 0.23 4.19 -11.32
CA GLU A 89 0.61 5.29 -12.20
C GLU A 89 1.90 4.99 -12.98
N ILE A 90 2.88 4.31 -12.35
CA ILE A 90 4.07 3.83 -13.06
C ILE A 90 3.70 2.85 -14.18
N GLY A 91 2.77 1.94 -13.93
CA GLY A 91 2.27 1.02 -14.97
C GLY A 91 1.64 1.78 -16.14
N ARG A 92 0.79 2.75 -15.85
CA ARG A 92 0.16 3.61 -16.88
C ARG A 92 1.19 4.36 -17.72
N LEU A 93 2.18 4.95 -17.07
CA LEU A 93 3.26 5.70 -17.75
C LEU A 93 4.13 4.78 -18.62
N GLN A 94 4.38 3.55 -18.18
CA GLN A 94 5.12 2.56 -18.96
C GLN A 94 4.36 2.14 -20.22
N GLU A 95 3.05 1.89 -20.11
CA GLU A 95 2.19 1.59 -21.26
C GLU A 95 2.19 2.73 -22.28
N GLU A 96 2.11 3.99 -21.82
CA GLU A 96 2.15 5.17 -22.69
C GLU A 96 3.50 5.33 -23.41
N LEU A 97 4.61 5.08 -22.70
CA LEU A 97 5.95 5.08 -23.29
C LEU A 97 6.13 3.98 -24.32
N ASP A 98 5.62 2.78 -24.04
CA ASP A 98 5.69 1.65 -24.97
C ASP A 98 4.82 1.90 -26.20
N ALA A 99 3.63 2.47 -26.05
CA ALA A 99 2.77 2.89 -27.16
C ALA A 99 3.45 3.95 -28.04
N THR A 100 4.13 4.93 -27.43
CA THR A 100 4.86 5.98 -28.16
C THR A 100 6.08 5.43 -28.88
N ARG A 101 6.82 4.50 -28.26
CA ARG A 101 7.99 3.84 -28.86
C ARG A 101 7.61 2.90 -30.01
N GLN A 102 6.46 2.24 -29.92
CA GLN A 102 5.92 1.37 -30.96
C GLN A 102 5.21 2.16 -32.08
N GLY A 103 4.97 3.46 -31.89
CA GLY A 103 4.53 4.36 -32.94
C GLY A 103 5.46 4.25 -34.15
N PRO A 104 4.93 4.38 -35.40
CA PRO A 104 5.65 3.99 -36.60
C PRO A 104 7.00 4.72 -36.63
N VAL A 105 8.09 3.99 -36.41
CA VAL A 105 9.43 4.47 -36.71
C VAL A 105 9.44 4.63 -38.22
N ILE A 106 9.12 5.84 -38.65
CA ILE A 106 9.10 6.23 -40.05
C ILE A 106 10.54 6.03 -40.51
N SER A 107 10.77 4.94 -41.25
CA SER A 107 12.03 4.60 -41.90
C SER A 107 12.42 5.72 -42.88
N ALA A 108 12.90 6.84 -42.36
CA ALA A 108 13.39 8.00 -43.10
C ALA A 108 14.90 7.88 -43.30
N THR A 109 15.39 6.74 -43.78
CA THR A 109 16.81 6.57 -44.17
C THR A 109 16.97 5.84 -45.51
N GLY A 110 15.94 5.81 -46.36
CA GLY A 110 16.01 5.14 -47.67
C GLY A 110 16.01 6.06 -48.90
N GLN A 111 15.58 7.31 -48.80
CA GLN A 111 15.57 8.24 -49.94
C GLN A 111 16.73 9.22 -49.83
N SER A 112 17.92 8.75 -50.21
CA SER A 112 19.00 9.59 -50.69
C SER A 112 18.97 9.52 -52.22
N PRO A 113 18.41 10.52 -52.93
CA PRO A 113 18.66 10.67 -54.35
C PRO A 113 19.98 11.44 -54.50
N GLU A 114 21.00 10.83 -55.09
CA GLU A 114 21.91 11.41 -56.10
C GLU A 114 22.63 10.27 -56.85
#